data_AF-A0A067FTN7-F1
#
_entry.id   AF-A0A067FTN7-F1
#
_cell.length_a   1.000
_cell.length_b   1.000
_cell.length_c   1.000
_cell.angle_alpha   90.00
_cell.angle_beta   90.00
_cell.angle_gamma   90.00
#
_symmetry.space_group_name_H-M   'P 1'
#
loop_
_entity.id
_entity.type
_entity.pdbx_description
1 polymer ?
#
loop_
_entity_poly.entity_id
_entity_poly.type
_entity_poly.pdbx_seq_one_letter_code
_entity_poly.pdbx_strand_id
1 'polypeptide(L)'
;SQRYKQLIVNCATGIFLNFWILIRFPNGERREQSFLRTDKIQSIYRYIDSLGLPGVGNYKLISSFPRRVFGVDQMGITLEDAGLHPRASLFLEPSE
;
A
#
# COMPACT_ATOMS: atom_id res chain seq x y z
N SER A 1 17.66 -2.61 10.04
CA SER A 1 16.48 -2.09 9.32
C SER A 1 16.02 -3.13 8.29
N GLN A 2 14.85 -3.74 8.45
CA GLN A 2 14.33 -4.81 7.57
C GLN A 2 14.31 -4.39 6.09
N ARG A 3 14.08 -3.10 5.82
CA ARG A 3 14.09 -2.47 4.50
C ARG A 3 15.45 -2.59 3.77
N TYR A 4 16.56 -2.54 4.51
CA TYR A 4 17.92 -2.64 3.95
C TYR A 4 18.27 -4.09 3.59
N LYS A 5 17.85 -5.05 4.41
CA LYS A 5 17.99 -6.48 4.10
C LYS A 5 17.19 -6.85 2.84
N GLN A 6 16.00 -6.28 2.68
CA GLN A 6 15.14 -6.55 1.53
C GLN A 6 15.66 -5.93 0.23
N LEU A 7 16.23 -4.71 0.27
CA LEU A 7 16.88 -4.11 -0.89
C LEU A 7 18.03 -4.99 -1.42
N ILE A 8 18.81 -5.59 -0.53
CA ILE A 8 19.94 -6.47 -0.88
C ILE A 8 19.43 -7.76 -1.54
N VAL A 9 18.36 -8.37 -1.02
CA VAL A 9 17.76 -9.58 -1.61
C VAL A 9 17.19 -9.29 -3.02
N ASN A 10 16.51 -8.17 -3.20
CA ASN A 10 15.90 -7.80 -4.49
C ASN A 10 16.95 -7.54 -5.59
N CYS A 11 18.11 -6.99 -5.23
CA CYS A 11 19.21 -6.76 -6.16
C CYS A 11 19.91 -8.06 -6.58
N ALA A 12 19.91 -9.08 -5.71
CA ALA A 12 20.58 -10.35 -5.93
C ALA A 12 19.80 -11.33 -6.81
N THR A 13 18.46 -11.23 -6.89
CA THR A 13 17.63 -12.20 -7.63
C THR A 13 17.17 -11.73 -9.01
N GLY A 14 17.34 -10.46 -9.38
CA GLY A 14 16.89 -9.92 -10.68
C GLY A 14 15.37 -9.90 -10.88
N ILE A 15 14.58 -10.16 -9.82
CA ILE A 15 13.13 -10.16 -9.87
C ILE A 15 12.62 -8.79 -9.41
N PHE A 16 11.89 -8.07 -10.28
CA PHE A 16 11.17 -6.84 -9.90
C PHE A 16 9.97 -7.18 -9.01
N LEU A 17 10.23 -7.57 -7.75
CA LEU A 17 9.22 -7.90 -6.75
C LEU A 17 8.52 -6.66 -6.14
N ASN A 18 8.94 -5.46 -6.53
CA ASN A 18 8.48 -4.22 -5.92
C ASN A 18 7.30 -3.64 -6.69
N PHE A 19 6.22 -3.36 -5.97
CA PHE A 19 5.06 -2.65 -6.48
C PHE A 19 5.12 -1.20 -6.02
N TRP A 20 4.91 -0.27 -6.93
CA TRP A 20 4.80 1.15 -6.62
C TRP A 20 3.36 1.51 -6.34
N ILE A 21 3.08 1.95 -5.12
CA ILE A 21 1.75 2.34 -4.71
C ILE A 21 1.72 3.85 -4.47
N LEU A 22 0.91 4.54 -5.26
CA LEU A 22 0.60 5.95 -5.10
C LEU A 22 -0.63 6.10 -4.20
N ILE A 23 -0.41 6.54 -2.97
CA ILE A 23 -1.45 6.80 -1.98
C ILE A 23 -1.88 8.26 -2.08
N ARG A 24 -3.16 8.48 -2.36
CA ARG A 24 -3.81 9.78 -2.43
C ARG A 24 -4.57 10.01 -1.13
N PHE A 25 -4.17 11.03 -0.40
CA PHE A 25 -4.76 11.40 0.88
C PHE A 25 -5.92 12.38 0.69
N PRO A 26 -6.92 12.37 1.60
CA PRO A 26 -8.05 13.28 1.53
C PRO A 26 -7.65 14.74 1.72
N ASN A 27 -6.50 15.01 2.35
CA ASN A 27 -5.93 16.36 2.48
C ASN A 27 -5.35 16.91 1.15
N GLY A 28 -5.39 16.13 0.07
CA GLY A 28 -4.82 16.49 -1.23
C GLY A 28 -3.37 16.05 -1.45
N GLU A 29 -2.68 15.56 -0.42
CA GLU A 29 -1.33 15.03 -0.54
C GLU A 29 -1.28 13.71 -1.33
N ARG A 30 -0.13 13.45 -1.94
CA ARG A 30 0.15 12.21 -2.67
C ARG A 30 1.49 11.66 -2.22
N ARG A 31 1.53 10.40 -1.77
CA ARG A 31 2.76 9.70 -1.40
C ARG A 31 2.93 8.50 -2.29
N GLU A 32 4.08 8.37 -2.93
CA GLU A 32 4.47 7.14 -3.61
C GLU A 32 5.36 6.32 -2.68
N GLN A 33 5.02 5.06 -2.51
CA GLN A 33 5.75 4.13 -1.66
C GLN A 33 5.84 2.77 -2.36
N SER A 34 7.03 2.18 -2.33
CA SER A 34 7.24 0.82 -2.83
C SER A 34 6.95 -0.23 -1.75
N PHE A 35 6.31 -1.31 -2.14
CA PHE A 35 5.99 -2.48 -1.34
C PHE A 35 6.37 -3.76 -2.08
N LEU A 36 6.42 -4.91 -1.42
CA LEU A 36 6.67 -6.19 -2.09
C LEU A 36 5.36 -6.80 -2.61
N ARG A 37 5.42 -7.60 -3.67
CA ARG A 37 4.25 -8.38 -4.13
C ARG A 37 3.64 -9.27 -3.03
N THR A 38 4.49 -9.79 -2.15
CA THR A 38 4.13 -10.67 -1.03
C THR A 38 3.69 -9.90 0.21
N ASP A 39 3.89 -8.58 0.25
CA ASP A 39 3.36 -7.77 1.33
C ASP A 39 1.83 -7.85 1.32
N LYS A 40 1.25 -7.72 2.50
CA LYS A 40 -0.19 -7.68 2.67
C LYS A 40 -0.69 -6.25 2.58
N ILE A 41 -1.98 -6.08 2.28
CA ILE A 41 -2.67 -4.79 2.38
C ILE A 41 -2.44 -4.15 3.76
N GLN A 42 -2.37 -4.96 4.83
CA GLN A 42 -2.02 -4.51 6.18
C GLN A 42 -0.71 -3.70 6.25
N SER A 43 0.30 -4.03 5.44
CA SER A 43 1.57 -3.28 5.40
C SER A 43 1.36 -1.83 4.96
N ILE A 44 0.38 -1.56 4.10
CA ILE A 44 0.02 -0.21 3.66
C ILE A 44 -0.65 0.57 4.79
N TYR A 45 -1.61 -0.07 5.49
CA TYR A 45 -2.24 0.52 6.67
C TYR A 45 -1.20 0.90 7.73
N ARG A 46 -0.29 -0.02 8.06
CA ARG A 46 0.80 0.27 9.01
C ARG A 46 1.72 1.40 8.55
N TYR A 47 1.98 1.50 7.24
CA TYR A 47 2.76 2.61 6.68
C TYR A 47 2.02 3.95 6.88
N ILE A 48 0.73 4.01 6.56
CA ILE A 48 -0.08 5.22 6.76
C ILE A 48 -0.16 5.60 8.23
N ASP A 49 -0.41 4.64 9.11
CA ASP A 49 -0.46 4.87 10.55
C ASP A 49 0.90 5.40 11.08
N SER A 50 2.01 4.91 10.52
CA SER A 50 3.36 5.41 10.87
C SER A 50 3.64 6.84 10.42
N LEU A 51 2.87 7.37 9.45
CA LEU A 51 2.97 8.78 9.06
C LEU A 51 2.35 9.72 10.11
N GLY A 52 1.55 9.19 11.05
CA GLY A 52 0.97 9.97 12.14
C GLY A 52 0.07 11.09 11.65
N LEU A 53 -0.67 10.88 10.56
CA LEU A 53 -1.50 11.92 9.94
C LEU A 53 -2.68 12.28 10.86
N PRO A 54 -2.78 13.53 11.34
CA PRO A 54 -3.89 13.95 12.17
C PRO A 54 -5.20 13.96 11.37
N GLY A 55 -6.27 13.42 11.94
CA GLY A 55 -7.61 13.39 11.31
C GLY A 55 -7.88 12.18 10.42
N VAL A 56 -6.93 11.25 10.29
CA VAL A 56 -7.18 9.95 9.68
C VAL A 56 -7.84 9.05 10.74
N GLY A 57 -9.17 9.11 10.82
CA GLY A 57 -9.99 8.26 11.69
C GLY A 57 -10.10 6.84 11.15
N ASN A 58 -11.30 6.26 11.13
CA ASN A 58 -11.53 5.06 10.33
C ASN A 58 -11.46 5.44 8.85
N TYR A 59 -10.64 4.74 8.07
CA TYR A 59 -10.50 4.96 6.63
C TYR A 59 -10.51 3.64 5.87
N LYS A 60 -10.92 3.72 4.61
CA LYS A 60 -10.88 2.60 3.67
C LYS A 60 -9.92 2.94 2.55
N LEU A 61 -9.12 1.95 2.15
CA LEU A 61 -8.26 2.05 0.98
C LEU A 61 -9.04 1.65 -0.27
N ILE A 62 -9.01 2.48 -1.30
CA ILE A 62 -9.73 2.23 -2.55
C ILE A 62 -8.75 2.24 -3.70
N SER A 63 -8.67 1.17 -4.49
CA SER A 63 -7.88 1.17 -5.74
C SER A 63 -8.57 1.96 -6.84
N SER A 64 -7.78 2.60 -7.69
CA SER A 64 -8.29 3.35 -8.84
C SER A 64 -8.80 2.44 -9.96
N PHE A 65 -8.07 1.36 -10.30
CA PHE A 65 -8.47 0.46 -11.37
C PHE A 65 -7.85 -0.95 -11.21
N PRO A 66 -8.65 -2.02 -11.26
CA PRO A 66 -10.11 -2.01 -11.08
C PRO A 66 -10.48 -1.40 -9.73
N ARG A 67 -11.62 -0.69 -9.63
CA ARG A 67 -12.04 -0.08 -8.36
C ARG A 67 -12.39 -1.17 -7.35
N ARG A 68 -11.58 -1.29 -6.31
CA ARG A 68 -11.75 -2.25 -5.22
C ARG A 68 -11.56 -1.52 -3.90
N VAL A 69 -12.47 -1.78 -2.97
CA VAL A 69 -12.38 -1.25 -1.60
C VAL A 69 -11.71 -2.33 -0.76
N PHE A 70 -10.67 -1.96 -0.02
CA PHE A 70 -9.97 -2.80 0.91
C PHE A 70 -10.33 -2.36 2.33
N GLY A 71 -11.29 -3.03 2.95
CA GLY A 71 -11.62 -2.90 4.37
C GLY A 71 -10.84 -3.88 5.24
N VAL A 72 -11.36 -4.12 6.45
CA VAL A 72 -10.74 -4.96 7.48
C VAL A 72 -10.59 -6.41 7.00
N ASP A 73 -11.59 -6.96 6.30
CA ASP A 73 -11.57 -8.32 5.79
C ASP A 73 -10.49 -8.56 4.73
N GLN A 74 -10.08 -7.51 4.00
CA GLN A 74 -9.06 -7.60 2.96
C GLN A 74 -7.64 -7.34 3.49
N MET A 75 -7.43 -7.09 4.78
CA MET A 75 -6.08 -6.84 5.33
C MET A 75 -5.15 -8.05 5.19
N GLY A 76 -5.70 -9.26 5.12
CA GLY A 76 -4.95 -10.51 5.01
C GLY A 76 -4.41 -10.84 3.62
N ILE A 77 -4.91 -10.18 2.56
CA ILE A 77 -4.56 -10.49 1.17
C ILE A 77 -3.22 -9.86 0.79
N THR A 78 -2.48 -10.52 -0.11
CA THR A 78 -1.24 -9.96 -0.65
C THR A 78 -1.52 -8.87 -1.67
N LEU A 79 -0.55 -7.99 -1.93
CA LEU A 79 -0.68 -6.96 -2.96
C LEU A 79 -0.82 -7.55 -4.36
N GLU A 80 -0.22 -8.71 -4.59
CA GLU A 80 -0.40 -9.48 -5.81
C GLU A 80 -1.85 -9.95 -5.96
N ASP A 81 -2.42 -10.60 -4.94
CA ASP A 81 -3.81 -11.07 -4.95
C ASP A 81 -4.81 -9.90 -5.02
N ALA A 82 -4.43 -8.76 -4.45
CA ALA A 82 -5.19 -7.53 -4.54
C ALA A 82 -5.26 -6.96 -5.96
N GLY A 83 -4.39 -7.41 -6.88
CA GLY A 83 -4.27 -6.89 -8.25
C GLY A 83 -3.51 -5.56 -8.32
N LEU A 84 -2.69 -5.22 -7.31
CA LEU A 84 -1.97 -3.96 -7.22
C LEU A 84 -0.60 -3.99 -7.93
N HIS A 85 -0.49 -4.75 -9.03
CA HIS A 85 0.75 -4.95 -9.79
C HIS A 85 0.77 -4.14 -11.10
N PRO A 86 1.93 -3.63 -11.57
CA PRO A 86 3.17 -3.34 -10.83
C PRO A 86 3.15 -1.94 -10.22
N ARG A 87 2.22 -1.10 -10.67
CA ARG A 87 2.05 0.28 -10.25
C ARG A 87 0.57 0.53 -10.05
N ALA A 88 0.18 0.88 -8.83
CA ALA A 88 -1.21 1.06 -8.44
C ALA A 88 -1.42 2.43 -7.81
N SER A 89 -2.63 2.97 -7.94
CA SER A 89 -3.04 4.15 -7.18
C SER A 89 -4.12 3.75 -6.19
N LEU A 90 -3.89 4.10 -4.93
CA LEU A 90 -4.85 3.98 -3.85
C LEU A 90 -5.34 5.36 -3.43
N PHE A 91 -6.58 5.42 -2.97
CA PHE A 91 -7.21 6.59 -2.41
C PHE A 91 -7.68 6.26 -0.99
N LEU A 92 -7.43 7.16 -0.05
CA LEU A 92 -7.99 7.07 1.30
C LEU A 92 -9.37 7.72 1.31
N GLU A 93 -10.38 6.91 1.61
CA GLU A 93 -11.74 7.39 1.87
C GLU A 93 -11.98 7.39 3.39
N PRO A 94 -12.22 8.55 4.03
CA PRO A 94 -12.65 8.57 5.43
C PRO A 94 -14.04 7.94 5.53
N SER A 95 -14.22 7.00 6.44
CA SER A 95 -15.55 6.49 6.78
C SER A 95 -16.14 7.40 7.86
N GLU A 96 -17.15 8.19 7.48
CA GLU A 96 -18.00 8.98 8.40
C GLU A 96 -18.73 8.10 9.43
#